data_AF-G7ISS8-F1
#
_entry.id   AF-G7ISS8-F1
#
_cell.length_a   1.000
_cell.length_b   1.000
_cell.length_c   1.000
_cell.angle_alpha   90.00
_cell.angle_beta   90.00
_cell.angle_gamma   90.00
#
_symmetry.space_group_name_H-M   'P 1'
#
loop_
_entity.id
_entity.type
_entity.pdbx_description
1 polymer ?
#
loop_
_entity_poly.entity_id
_entity_poly.type
_entity_poly.pdbx_seq_one_letter_code
_entity_poly.pdbx_strand_id
1 'polypeptide(L)'
;MELKPLPLILGRTDTSEEKKKKTSSTLLRLSPEQVDKLKKKANENGNFVHIYIWRCASKARKLEENQQSVVRFNSDIRARMIPPLPKNYFGNALAQAAAKGYIGEITSTLTILF
;
A
#
# COMPACT_ATOMS: atom_id res chain seq x y z
N MET A 1 -0.60 -18.43 6.62
CA MET A 1 -1.24 -17.10 6.78
C MET A 1 -2.13 -16.91 5.56
N GLU A 2 -3.44 -17.07 5.71
CA GLU A 2 -4.35 -16.97 4.56
C GLU A 2 -4.59 -15.51 4.18
N LEU A 3 -4.37 -15.20 2.90
CA LEU A 3 -4.71 -13.91 2.34
C LEU A 3 -6.24 -13.80 2.26
N LYS A 4 -6.83 -12.97 3.12
CA LYS A 4 -8.24 -12.59 2.94
C LYS A 4 -8.44 -12.05 1.53
N PRO A 5 -9.59 -12.26 0.87
CA PRO A 5 -9.85 -11.63 -0.42
C PRO A 5 -9.81 -10.10 -0.30
N LEU A 6 -9.49 -9.42 -1.40
CA LEU A 6 -9.62 -7.96 -1.48
C LEU A 6 -11.13 -7.61 -1.50
N PRO A 7 -11.53 -6.45 -0.95
CA PRO A 7 -12.92 -6.02 -1.04
C PRO A 7 -13.32 -5.91 -2.50
N LEU A 8 -14.51 -6.41 -2.82
CA LEU A 8 -15.12 -6.20 -4.13
C LEU A 8 -15.47 -4.71 -4.29
N ILE A 9 -15.55 -4.28 -5.54
CA ILE A 9 -16.09 -2.96 -5.84
C ILE A 9 -17.57 -2.95 -5.44
N LEU A 10 -18.04 -1.88 -4.81
CA LEU A 10 -19.44 -1.73 -4.43
C LEU A 10 -20.37 -1.96 -5.63
N GLY A 11 -21.43 -2.73 -5.39
CA GLY A 11 -22.36 -3.17 -6.44
C GLY A 11 -21.85 -4.32 -7.31
N ARG A 12 -20.65 -4.87 -7.08
CA ARG A 12 -20.12 -6.04 -7.80
C ARG A 12 -20.16 -7.29 -6.94
N THR A 13 -20.41 -8.43 -7.61
CA THR A 13 -20.44 -9.76 -7.00
C THR A 13 -19.15 -10.57 -7.27
N ASP A 14 -18.35 -10.14 -8.24
CA ASP A 14 -17.07 -10.75 -8.60
C ASP A 14 -16.05 -9.70 -9.09
N THR A 15 -14.91 -10.17 -9.61
CA THR A 15 -13.86 -9.31 -10.20
C THR A 15 -13.69 -9.54 -11.71
N SER A 16 -14.70 -10.09 -12.39
CA SER A 16 -14.59 -10.56 -13.77
C SER A 16 -14.37 -9.40 -14.74
N GLU A 17 -15.03 -8.26 -14.50
CA GLU A 17 -14.87 -7.06 -15.32
C GLU A 17 -13.48 -6.44 -15.15
N GLU A 18 -12.97 -6.36 -13.91
CA GLU A 18 -11.65 -5.81 -13.60
C GLU A 18 -10.54 -6.63 -14.25
N LYS A 19 -10.67 -7.97 -14.26
CA LYS A 19 -9.70 -8.88 -14.88
C LYS A 19 -9.64 -8.75 -16.41
N LYS A 20 -10.73 -8.30 -17.05
CA LYS A 20 -10.77 -8.08 -18.51
C LYS A 20 -10.13 -6.75 -18.92
N LYS A 21 -9.89 -5.82 -17.99
CA LYS A 21 -9.29 -4.52 -18.30
C LYS A 21 -7.83 -4.69 -18.72
N LYS A 22 -7.46 -4.05 -19.83
CA LYS A 22 -6.06 -3.99 -20.27
C LYS A 22 -5.23 -3.32 -19.17
N THR A 23 -4.16 -3.99 -18.76
CA THR A 23 -3.21 -3.48 -17.77
C THR A 23 -1.93 -3.07 -18.49
N SER A 24 -1.36 -1.92 -18.12
CA SER A 24 -0.01 -1.53 -18.51
C SER A 24 0.81 -1.15 -17.28
N SER A 25 2.12 -1.21 -17.43
CA SER A 25 3.09 -0.83 -16.39
C SER A 25 3.91 0.35 -16.86
N THR A 26 4.21 1.27 -15.95
CA THR A 26 5.14 2.38 -16.19
C THR A 26 6.03 2.57 -14.96
N LEU A 27 7.27 3.01 -15.20
CA LEU A 27 8.21 3.34 -14.13
C LEU A 27 8.11 4.83 -13.81
N LEU A 28 7.73 5.14 -12.57
CA LEU A 28 7.70 6.51 -12.07
C LEU A 28 8.95 6.76 -11.23
N ARG A 29 9.85 7.60 -11.72
CA ARG A 29 11.04 8.00 -10.99
C ARG A 29 10.67 9.04 -9.93
N LEU A 30 11.09 8.81 -8.69
CA LEU A 30 11.06 9.80 -7.62
C LEU A 30 12.49 10.32 -7.40
N SER A 31 12.67 11.63 -7.46
CA SER A 31 13.95 12.25 -7.11
C SER A 31 14.15 12.27 -5.59
N PRO A 32 15.40 12.34 -5.09
CA PRO A 32 15.67 12.47 -3.66
C PRO A 32 14.91 13.65 -3.03
N GLU A 33 14.85 14.80 -3.71
CA GLU A 33 14.15 16.00 -3.23
C GLU A 33 12.63 15.76 -3.12
N GLN A 34 12.06 15.01 -4.07
CA GLN A 34 10.65 14.62 -4.01
C GLN A 34 10.40 13.66 -2.85
N VAL A 35 11.28 12.68 -2.63
CA VAL A 35 11.17 11.76 -1.50
C VAL A 35 11.25 12.51 -0.17
N ASP A 36 12.17 13.46 -0.03
CA ASP A 36 12.31 14.24 1.19
C ASP A 36 11.14 15.17 1.43
N LYS A 37 10.58 15.75 0.36
CA LYS A 37 9.32 16.52 0.44
C LYS A 37 8.14 15.65 0.92
N LEU A 38 8.07 14.40 0.47
CA LEU A 38 7.05 13.44 0.92
C LEU A 38 7.24 13.06 2.39
N LYS A 39 8.50 12.81 2.83
CA LYS A 39 8.81 12.53 4.24
C LYS A 39 8.42 13.68 5.16
N LYS A 40 8.77 14.92 4.80
CA LYS A 40 8.45 16.12 5.59
C LYS A 40 6.94 16.32 5.77
N LYS A 41 6.16 16.14 4.70
CA LYS A 41 4.69 16.27 4.77
C LYS A 41 4.01 15.22 5.64
N ALA A 42 4.70 14.14 5.95
CA ALA A 42 4.17 13.02 6.71
C ALA A 42 4.69 12.97 8.16
N ASN A 43 5.20 14.10 8.69
CA ASN A 43 5.68 14.22 10.08
C ASN A 43 6.82 13.25 10.44
N GLU A 44 7.82 13.12 9.55
CA GLU A 44 9.15 12.50 9.77
C GLU A 44 9.20 10.99 10.16
N ASN A 45 8.07 10.36 10.49
CA ASN A 45 7.98 8.98 10.98
C ASN A 45 7.81 7.90 9.88
N GLY A 46 8.86 7.56 9.13
CA GLY A 46 8.93 6.29 8.36
C GLY A 46 8.59 6.31 6.86
N ASN A 47 8.44 5.12 6.27
CA ASN A 47 8.33 4.89 4.81
C ASN A 47 6.94 5.28 4.25
N PHE A 48 6.66 6.58 4.17
CA PHE A 48 5.37 7.13 3.71
C PHE A 48 5.11 7.05 2.21
N VAL A 49 6.12 6.70 1.39
CA VAL A 49 5.96 6.59 -0.07
C VAL A 49 4.83 5.63 -0.44
N HIS A 50 4.67 4.53 0.30
CA HIS A 50 3.58 3.57 0.07
C HIS A 50 2.19 4.17 0.30
N ILE A 51 2.03 5.04 1.33
CA ILE A 51 0.75 5.72 1.60
C ILE A 51 0.44 6.69 0.47
N TYR A 52 1.42 7.46 -0.01
CA TYR A 52 1.22 8.36 -1.14
C TYR A 52 0.84 7.61 -2.41
N ILE A 53 1.51 6.49 -2.71
CA ILE A 53 1.15 5.64 -3.85
C ILE A 53 -0.28 5.12 -3.69
N TRP A 54 -0.65 4.64 -2.50
CA TRP A 54 -2.01 4.16 -2.23
C TRP A 54 -3.06 5.25 -2.42
N ARG A 55 -2.79 6.47 -1.96
CA ARG A 55 -3.64 7.65 -2.18
C ARG A 55 -3.75 8.02 -3.65
N CYS A 56 -2.64 8.15 -4.37
CA CYS A 56 -2.63 8.47 -5.80
C CYS A 56 -3.40 7.42 -6.61
N ALA A 57 -3.17 6.14 -6.33
CA ALA A 57 -3.88 5.05 -6.98
C ALA A 57 -5.38 5.06 -6.64
N SER A 58 -5.76 5.43 -5.40
CA SER A 58 -7.17 5.57 -5.00
C SER A 58 -7.86 6.72 -5.75
N LYS A 59 -7.20 7.87 -5.87
CA LYS A 59 -7.71 9.02 -6.67
C LYS A 59 -7.87 8.66 -8.16
N ALA A 60 -6.90 7.95 -8.73
CA ALA A 60 -6.93 7.57 -10.13
C ALA A 60 -8.07 6.58 -10.46
N ARG A 61 -8.46 5.72 -9.50
CA ARG A 61 -9.54 4.74 -9.68
C ARG A 61 -10.95 5.34 -9.62
N LYS A 62 -11.11 6.55 -9.07
CA LYS A 62 -12.39 7.28 -9.00
C LYS A 62 -13.55 6.40 -8.49
N LEU A 63 -13.32 5.70 -7.38
CA LEU A 63 -14.33 4.88 -6.72
C LEU A 63 -15.14 5.72 -5.73
N GLU A 64 -16.32 5.22 -5.37
CA GLU A 64 -17.19 5.83 -4.36
C GLU A 64 -16.46 6.05 -3.03
N GLU A 65 -16.81 7.11 -2.31
CA GLU A 65 -16.12 7.45 -1.06
C GLU A 65 -16.24 6.36 0.02
N ASN A 66 -17.38 5.67 0.07
CA ASN A 66 -17.65 4.54 0.96
C ASN A 66 -17.07 3.20 0.45
N GLN A 67 -16.35 3.18 -0.67
CA GLN A 67 -15.63 1.99 -1.11
C GLN A 67 -14.51 1.67 -0.12
N GLN A 68 -14.50 0.43 0.38
CA GLN A 68 -13.36 -0.05 1.16
C GLN A 68 -12.17 -0.35 0.24
N SER A 69 -10.99 0.11 0.63
CA SER A 69 -9.72 -0.13 -0.05
C SER A 69 -8.73 -0.77 0.91
N VAL A 70 -7.85 -1.63 0.38
CA VAL A 70 -6.82 -2.33 1.16
C VAL A 70 -5.49 -2.21 0.44
N VAL A 71 -4.46 -1.77 1.16
CA VAL A 71 -3.07 -1.86 0.71
C VAL A 71 -2.36 -2.96 1.49
N ARG A 72 -1.58 -3.78 0.79
CA ARG A 72 -0.75 -4.84 1.39
C ARG A 72 0.70 -4.54 1.10
N PHE A 73 1.57 -4.70 2.09
CA PHE A 73 3.00 -4.53 1.95
C PHE A 73 3.73 -5.57 2.77
N ASN A 74 4.96 -5.89 2.36
CA ASN A 74 5.82 -6.82 3.06
C ASN A 74 6.93 -6.02 3.75
N SER A 75 7.23 -6.37 5.00
CA SER A 75 8.34 -5.81 5.78
C SER A 75 9.41 -6.86 5.96
N ASP A 76 10.67 -6.47 5.78
CA ASP A 76 11.81 -7.29 6.16
C ASP A 76 11.83 -7.43 7.69
N ILE A 77 11.76 -8.67 8.16
CA ILE A 77 11.78 -8.98 9.59
C ILE A 77 13.07 -9.65 10.04
N ARG A 78 14.09 -9.82 9.18
CA ARG A 78 15.35 -10.50 9.52
C ARG A 78 15.96 -9.96 10.80
N ALA A 79 16.09 -8.63 10.90
CA ALA A 79 16.63 -7.95 12.07
C ALA A 79 15.70 -7.97 13.31
N ARG A 80 14.43 -8.33 13.13
CA ARG A 80 13.40 -8.36 14.18
C ARG A 80 13.15 -9.76 14.74
N MET A 81 13.71 -10.80 14.12
CA MET A 81 13.65 -12.17 14.63
C MET A 81 14.47 -12.29 15.92
N ILE A 82 14.12 -13.25 16.77
CA ILE A 82 14.86 -13.55 18.00
C ILE A 82 15.28 -15.03 17.95
N PRO A 83 16.58 -15.33 17.68
CA PRO A 83 17.67 -14.39 17.38
C PRO A 83 17.55 -13.75 15.98
N PRO A 84 18.19 -12.58 15.73
CA PRO A 84 18.18 -11.94 14.41
C PRO A 84 18.77 -12.84 13.34
N LEU A 85 18.16 -12.85 12.15
CA LEU A 85 18.67 -13.61 11.03
C LEU A 85 19.94 -12.98 10.46
N PRO A 86 20.93 -13.79 10.03
CA PRO A 86 22.14 -13.28 9.38
C PRO A 86 21.84 -12.44 8.14
N LYS A 87 22.70 -11.45 7.84
CA LYS A 87 22.58 -10.63 6.62
C LYS A 87 22.65 -11.46 5.34
N ASN A 88 23.38 -12.58 5.37
CA ASN A 88 23.52 -13.54 4.27
C ASN A 88 22.49 -14.68 4.33
N TYR A 89 21.44 -14.57 5.13
CA TYR A 89 20.36 -15.55 5.16
C TYR A 89 19.70 -15.64 3.77
N PHE A 90 19.82 -16.82 3.14
CA PHE A 90 19.36 -17.06 1.77
C PHE A 90 17.82 -17.12 1.64
N GLY A 91 17.12 -17.42 2.74
CA GLY A 91 15.68 -17.57 2.73
C GLY A 91 14.90 -16.24 2.75
N ASN A 92 13.58 -16.37 2.58
CA ASN A 92 12.64 -15.27 2.78
C ASN A 92 12.31 -15.09 4.26
N ALA A 93 12.34 -13.84 4.72
CA ALA A 93 11.93 -13.46 6.07
C ALA A 93 11.17 -12.14 5.97
N LEU A 94 9.92 -12.25 5.52
CA LEU A 94 9.01 -11.13 5.30
C LEU A 94 7.77 -11.32 6.15
N ALA A 95 7.40 -10.29 6.91
CA ALA A 95 6.06 -10.20 7.49
C ALA A 95 5.17 -9.39 6.55
N GLN A 96 3.98 -9.91 6.28
CA GLN A 96 2.99 -9.15 5.54
C GLN A 96 2.14 -8.31 6.49
N ALA A 97 1.98 -7.04 6.15
CA ALA A 97 1.06 -6.12 6.79
C ALA A 97 0.01 -5.63 5.78
N ALA A 98 -1.16 -5.26 6.30
CA ALA A 98 -2.23 -4.70 5.50
C ALA A 98 -2.85 -3.53 6.24
N ALA A 99 -3.10 -2.43 5.52
CA ALA A 99 -3.90 -1.32 5.99
C ALA A 99 -5.21 -1.28 5.20
N LYS A 100 -6.31 -0.93 5.89
CA LYS A 100 -7.64 -0.79 5.30
C LYS A 100 -8.15 0.61 5.56
N GLY A 101 -8.94 1.16 4.65
CA GLY A 101 -9.59 2.44 4.83
C GLY A 101 -10.63 2.68 3.75
N TYR A 102 -11.48 3.69 3.94
CA TYR A 102 -12.44 4.11 2.93
C TYR A 102 -11.79 5.07 1.93
N ILE A 103 -12.22 5.04 0.67
CA ILE A 103 -11.67 5.90 -0.38
C ILE A 103 -11.82 7.39 -0.01
N GLY A 104 -12.94 7.78 0.60
CA GLY A 104 -13.13 9.14 1.10
C GLY A 104 -12.04 9.56 2.08
N GLU A 105 -11.75 8.72 3.08
CA GLU A 105 -10.73 8.99 4.11
C GLU A 105 -9.30 9.02 3.51
N ILE A 106 -8.96 8.01 2.70
CA ILE A 106 -7.64 7.86 2.08
C ILE A 106 -7.31 9.06 1.20
N THR A 107 -8.32 9.59 0.49
CA THR A 107 -8.15 10.70 -0.45
C THR A 107 -8.34 12.07 0.20
N SER A 108 -8.91 12.15 1.40
CA SER A 108 -9.11 13.40 2.15
C SER A 108 -7.89 13.79 3.00
N THR A 109 -7.37 12.93 3.87
CA THR A 109 -6.46 13.36 4.95
C THR A 109 -5.01 12.87 4.76
N LEU A 110 -4.02 13.65 5.24
CA LEU A 110 -2.58 13.31 5.31
C LEU A 110 -2.23 12.41 6.52
N THR A 111 -3.22 11.97 7.28
CA THR A 111 -3.03 11.34 8.59
C THR A 111 -3.79 10.03 8.61
N ILE A 112 -3.23 9.00 7.98
CA ILE A 112 -3.56 7.63 8.32
C ILE A 112 -2.64 7.29 9.49
N LEU A 113 -3.16 7.32 10.71
CA LEU A 113 -2.45 6.84 11.89
C LEU A 113 -2.31 5.31 11.76
N PHE A 114 -1.09 4.82 11.91
CA PHE A 114 -0.79 3.39 12.08
C PHE A 114 -0.96 2.98 13.54
#